data_AF-A0A962TEG2-F1
#
_entry.id   AF-A0A962TEG2-F1
#
_cell.length_a   1.000
_cell.length_b   1.000
_cell.length_c   1.000
_cell.angle_alpha   90.00
_cell.angle_beta   90.00
_cell.angle_gamma   90.00
#
_symmetry.space_group_name_H-M   'P 1'
#
loop_
_entity.id
_entity.type
_entity.pdbx_description
1 polymer ?
#
loop_
_entity_poly.entity_id
_entity_poly.type
_entity_poly.pdbx_seq_one_letter_code
_entity_poly.pdbx_strand_id
1 'polypeptide(L)'
;MRLSKIKLAGFKSFVDPTVLHLPGNLVGVVGPNGCGKSNIIDAVRWVMGESSARSLRGENMTDVIFNGSSSRKPVGQASIELVFDNSEGRLGGLWASYAEIVVKRLVGRDSQSTYFLNGARCRRRDIADLFLGTGLGPRSYAIIEQGMISRVIEARPEDLRLFLEEAAGISKYKERRRETETRIRHTRENLDRLNDVREELNRQLQHLQRQARAAEQYRELRSEERRLRTELLTLRWRSLQREILEFAQAQRQQETALEATLAEQRHLEAALEAGR
;
A
#
# COMPACT_ATOMS: atom_id res chain seq x y z
N MET A 1 20.11 30.58 9.01
CA MET A 1 19.58 30.59 7.63
C MET A 1 19.12 32.00 7.30
N ARG A 2 19.71 32.62 6.27
CA ARG A 2 19.42 33.99 5.83
C ARG A 2 19.22 34.00 4.32
N LEU A 3 18.18 34.66 3.83
CA LEU A 3 17.95 34.78 2.39
C LEU A 3 18.98 35.75 1.79
N SER A 4 19.82 35.26 0.86
CA SER A 4 20.93 36.03 0.28
C SER A 4 20.63 36.52 -1.13
N LYS A 5 19.91 35.72 -1.94
CA LYS A 5 19.55 36.06 -3.33
C LYS A 5 18.16 35.53 -3.68
N ILE A 6 17.45 36.29 -4.52
CA ILE A 6 16.20 35.88 -5.16
C ILE A 6 16.42 35.99 -6.66
N LYS A 7 16.32 34.87 -7.39
CA LYS A 7 16.31 34.89 -8.86
C LYS A 7 14.88 34.66 -9.35
N LEU A 8 14.41 35.53 -10.22
CA LEU A 8 13.04 35.57 -10.73
C LEU A 8 13.09 35.51 -12.26
N ALA A 9 12.24 34.72 -12.90
CA ALA A 9 12.05 34.76 -14.34
C ALA A 9 10.61 34.37 -14.70
N GLY A 10 10.00 35.13 -15.60
CA GLY A 10 8.62 34.90 -16.06
C GLY A 10 7.54 35.02 -14.98
N PHE A 11 7.84 35.63 -13.82
CA PHE A 11 6.93 35.71 -12.67
C PHE A 11 6.28 37.08 -12.56
N LYS A 12 4.96 37.16 -12.77
CA LYS A 12 4.17 38.40 -12.71
C LYS A 12 4.86 39.54 -13.48
N SER A 13 5.28 40.59 -12.79
CA SER A 13 5.97 41.75 -13.38
C SER A 13 7.42 41.49 -13.80
N PHE A 14 8.03 40.38 -13.38
CA PHE A 14 9.42 40.01 -13.66
C PHE A 14 9.50 39.07 -14.86
N VAL A 15 9.44 39.65 -16.06
CA VAL A 15 9.48 38.88 -17.32
C VAL A 15 10.89 38.32 -17.58
N ASP A 16 11.88 39.21 -17.55
CA ASP A 16 13.27 38.85 -17.82
C ASP A 16 13.95 38.28 -16.56
N PRO A 17 14.93 37.37 -16.70
CA PRO A 17 15.71 36.87 -15.58
C PRO A 17 16.32 38.01 -14.77
N THR A 18 15.87 38.14 -13.52
CA THR A 18 16.26 39.21 -12.61
C THR A 18 16.81 38.60 -11.33
N VAL A 19 17.97 39.08 -10.88
CA VAL A 19 18.60 38.64 -9.63
C VAL A 19 18.58 39.79 -8.63
N LEU A 20 17.88 39.59 -7.52
CA LEU A 20 17.85 40.51 -6.39
C LEU A 20 18.84 40.02 -5.33
N HIS A 21 19.78 40.88 -4.97
CA HIS A 21 20.76 40.61 -3.93
C HIS A 21 20.30 41.20 -2.59
N LEU A 22 20.41 40.43 -1.52
CA LEU A 22 20.02 40.82 -0.16
C LEU A 22 21.27 40.79 0.74
N PRO A 23 22.12 41.83 0.70
CA PRO A 23 23.45 41.79 1.32
C PRO A 23 23.43 41.86 2.86
N GLY A 24 22.42 42.49 3.45
CA GLY A 24 22.37 42.80 4.88
C GLY A 24 21.14 42.27 5.60
N ASN A 25 21.06 42.55 6.90
CA ASN A 25 19.92 42.18 7.76
C ASN A 25 18.71 43.09 7.55
N LEU A 26 18.94 44.31 7.07
CA LEU A 26 17.91 45.29 6.72
C LEU A 26 18.08 45.67 5.26
N VAL A 27 17.05 45.42 4.45
CA VAL A 27 17.03 45.77 3.02
C VAL A 27 15.73 46.51 2.73
N GLY A 28 15.87 47.72 2.19
CA GLY A 28 14.73 48.52 1.71
C GLY A 28 14.47 48.25 0.24
N VAL A 29 13.22 47.91 -0.11
CA VAL A 29 12.77 47.82 -1.51
C VAL A 29 11.88 49.01 -1.81
N VAL A 30 12.38 49.92 -2.64
CA VAL A 30 11.68 51.16 -3.00
C VAL A 30 11.39 51.21 -4.49
N GLY A 31 10.39 51.99 -4.88
CA GLY A 31 9.98 52.15 -6.27
C GLY A 31 8.58 52.76 -6.37
N PRO A 32 8.14 53.19 -7.57
CA PRO A 32 6.81 53.75 -7.78
C PRO A 32 5.69 52.72 -7.55
N ASN A 33 4.44 53.17 -7.48
CA ASN A 33 3.30 52.25 -7.39
C ASN A 33 3.17 51.45 -8.68
N GLY A 34 2.82 50.17 -8.56
CA GLY A 34 2.68 49.27 -9.72
C GLY A 34 3.98 48.66 -10.27
N CYS A 35 5.16 49.02 -9.77
CA CYS A 35 6.43 48.43 -10.27
C CYS A 35 6.72 46.99 -9.80
N GLY A 36 5.78 46.34 -9.09
CA GLY A 36 5.93 44.95 -8.67
C GLY A 36 6.61 44.72 -7.32
N LYS A 37 6.75 45.75 -6.47
CA LYS A 37 7.34 45.62 -5.11
C LYS A 37 6.71 44.49 -4.31
N SER A 38 5.37 44.42 -4.26
CA SER A 38 4.65 43.36 -3.53
C SER A 38 4.84 41.98 -4.15
N ASN A 39 5.13 41.89 -5.45
CA ASN A 39 5.36 40.61 -6.13
C ASN A 39 6.63 39.92 -5.63
N ILE A 40 7.59 40.64 -5.04
CA ILE A 40 8.79 40.05 -4.43
C ILE A 40 8.41 39.21 -3.22
N ILE A 41 7.48 39.69 -2.38
CA ILE A 41 6.98 38.93 -1.23
C ILE A 41 6.16 37.72 -1.70
N ASP A 42 5.31 37.91 -2.72
CA ASP A 42 4.54 36.81 -3.31
C ASP A 42 5.46 35.72 -3.87
N ALA A 43 6.58 36.11 -4.50
CA ALA A 43 7.59 35.19 -5.01
C ALA A 43 8.20 34.33 -3.90
N VAL A 44 8.59 34.95 -2.78
CA VAL A 44 9.16 34.23 -1.64
C VAL A 44 8.15 33.23 -1.07
N ARG A 45 6.90 33.66 -0.84
CA ARG A 45 5.83 32.77 -0.34
C ARG A 45 5.53 31.61 -1.27
N TRP A 46 5.47 31.90 -2.57
CA TRP A 46 5.20 30.90 -3.58
C TRP A 46 6.25 29.79 -3.57
N VAL A 47 7.53 30.13 -3.45
CA VAL A 47 8.60 29.12 -3.35
C VAL A 47 8.56 28.37 -2.01
N MET A 48 8.23 29.05 -0.91
CA MET A 48 8.11 28.45 0.43
C MET A 48 6.91 27.48 0.56
N GLY A 49 6.09 27.35 -0.49
CA GLY A 49 5.07 26.31 -0.58
C GLY A 49 3.63 26.80 -0.42
N GLU A 50 3.37 28.10 -0.55
CA GLU A 50 2.00 28.62 -0.65
C GLU A 50 1.26 27.98 -1.84
N SER A 51 0.10 27.41 -1.54
CA SER A 51 -0.75 26.67 -2.48
C SER A 51 -2.01 27.42 -2.87
N SER A 52 -2.37 28.47 -2.13
CA SER A 52 -3.52 29.32 -2.42
C SER A 52 -3.15 30.38 -3.46
N ALA A 53 -3.75 30.29 -4.65
CA ALA A 53 -3.64 31.34 -5.67
C ALA A 53 -4.16 32.69 -5.15
N ARG A 54 -5.23 32.67 -4.35
CA ARG A 54 -5.83 33.86 -3.75
C ARG A 54 -4.86 34.61 -2.82
N SER A 55 -4.05 33.87 -2.05
CA SER A 55 -3.01 34.47 -1.20
C SER A 55 -1.93 35.17 -2.04
N LEU A 56 -1.70 34.70 -3.26
CA LEU A 56 -0.78 35.28 -4.23
C LEU A 56 -1.45 36.31 -5.14
N ARG A 57 -2.64 36.81 -4.80
CA ARG A 57 -3.39 37.80 -5.60
C ARG A 57 -3.67 37.33 -7.03
N GLY A 58 -3.94 36.04 -7.20
CA GLY A 58 -4.39 35.42 -8.45
C GLY A 58 -5.62 34.54 -8.23
N GLU A 59 -6.28 34.15 -9.31
CA GLU A 59 -7.42 33.22 -9.26
C GLU A 59 -6.93 31.78 -9.41
N ASN A 60 -6.01 31.56 -10.35
CA ASN A 60 -5.38 30.28 -10.65
C ASN A 60 -3.89 30.29 -10.30
N MET A 61 -3.33 29.11 -10.02
CA MET A 61 -1.89 28.99 -9.73
C MET A 61 -1.02 29.37 -10.95
N THR A 62 -1.56 29.28 -12.16
CA THR A 62 -0.91 29.73 -13.40
C THR A 62 -0.83 31.24 -13.55
N ASP A 63 -1.61 32.01 -12.77
CA ASP A 63 -1.64 33.49 -12.86
C ASP A 63 -0.35 34.13 -12.31
N VAL A 64 0.51 33.33 -11.68
CA VAL A 64 1.87 33.73 -11.34
C VAL A 64 2.76 33.87 -12.58
N ILE A 65 2.41 33.22 -13.69
CA ILE A 65 3.13 33.30 -14.96
C ILE A 65 2.77 34.61 -15.65
N PHE A 66 3.78 35.33 -16.15
CA PHE A 66 3.54 36.54 -16.91
C PHE A 66 2.67 36.28 -18.15
N ASN A 67 1.49 36.91 -18.17
CA ASN A 67 0.47 36.66 -19.19
C ASN A 67 0.52 37.65 -20.37
N GLY A 68 1.59 38.43 -20.50
CA GLY A 68 1.76 39.42 -21.55
C GLY A 68 1.32 40.83 -21.15
N SER A 69 1.73 41.79 -21.96
CA SER A 69 1.33 43.20 -21.88
C SER A 69 1.22 43.77 -23.29
N SER A 70 0.78 45.02 -23.44
CA SER A 70 0.71 45.70 -24.74
C SER A 70 2.05 45.72 -25.50
N SER A 71 3.18 45.65 -24.78
CA SER A 71 4.52 45.71 -25.36
C SER A 71 5.27 44.36 -25.38
N ARG A 72 4.75 43.32 -24.71
CA ARG A 72 5.48 42.04 -24.53
C ARG A 72 4.56 40.83 -24.60
N LYS A 73 5.02 39.79 -25.30
CA LYS A 73 4.32 38.51 -25.42
C LYS A 73 4.28 37.75 -24.08
N PRO A 74 3.25 36.92 -23.84
CA PRO A 74 3.20 36.01 -22.70
C PRO A 74 4.38 35.03 -22.70
N VAL A 75 4.77 34.55 -21.52
CA VAL A 75 5.75 33.46 -21.36
C VAL A 75 5.05 32.15 -20.99
N GLY A 76 5.73 31.04 -21.26
CA GLY A 76 5.22 29.68 -21.03
C GLY A 76 5.46 29.13 -19.62
N GLN A 77 6.36 29.74 -18.85
CA GLN A 77 6.74 29.27 -17.53
C GLN A 77 7.18 30.42 -16.62
N ALA A 78 7.03 30.21 -15.31
CA ALA A 78 7.63 31.05 -14.28
C ALA A 78 8.57 30.21 -13.42
N SER A 79 9.71 30.77 -13.06
CA SER A 79 10.65 30.14 -12.13
C SER A 79 11.17 31.13 -11.12
N ILE A 80 11.26 30.69 -9.87
CA ILE A 80 11.86 31.47 -8.79
C ILE A 80 12.82 30.57 -8.03
N GLU A 81 13.99 31.10 -7.75
CA GLU A 81 15.05 30.45 -6.98
C GLU A 81 15.43 31.34 -5.80
N LEU A 82 15.26 30.81 -4.59
CA LEU A 82 15.68 31.42 -3.34
C LEU A 82 17.00 30.79 -2.90
N VAL A 83 18.00 31.63 -2.68
CA VAL A 83 19.30 31.20 -2.18
C VAL A 83 19.44 31.64 -0.74
N PHE A 84 19.72 30.69 0.14
CA PHE A 84 19.88 30.92 1.56
C PHE A 84 21.30 30.61 2.01
N ASP A 85 21.88 31.54 2.73
CA ASP A 85 23.11 31.38 3.49
C ASP A 85 22.80 30.61 4.78
N ASN A 86 23.45 29.47 4.96
CA ASN A 86 23.33 28.56 6.10
C ASN A 86 24.69 28.35 6.81
N SER A 87 25.62 29.30 6.68
CA SER A 87 26.93 29.29 7.35
C SER A 87 26.86 29.06 8.87
N GLU A 88 25.81 29.54 9.53
CA GLU A 88 25.60 29.35 10.98
C GLU A 88 25.04 27.96 11.37
N GLY A 89 24.76 27.06 10.41
CA GLY A 89 24.33 25.69 10.69
C GLY A 89 23.01 25.56 11.47
N ARG A 90 22.16 26.59 11.50
CA ARG A 90 20.90 26.60 12.28
C ARG A 90 19.86 25.59 11.78
N LEU A 91 20.01 25.06 10.57
CA LEU A 91 19.17 23.98 10.08
C LEU A 91 19.68 22.64 10.63
N GLY A 92 18.81 21.88 11.27
CA GLY A 92 19.14 20.53 11.75
C GLY A 92 19.01 19.45 10.65
N GLY A 93 19.65 18.30 10.86
CA GLY A 93 19.53 17.12 10.00
C GLY A 93 20.45 17.14 8.77
N LEU A 94 19.99 16.53 7.67
CA LEU A 94 20.78 16.30 6.44
C LEU A 94 21.25 17.58 5.74
N TRP A 95 20.61 18.72 6.03
CA TRP A 95 20.89 20.01 5.38
C TRP A 95 21.83 20.90 6.20
N ALA A 96 22.19 20.48 7.42
CA ALA A 96 23.08 21.24 8.31
C ALA A 96 24.49 21.42 7.73
N SER A 97 24.96 20.44 6.95
CA SER A 97 26.30 20.40 6.35
C SER A 97 26.47 21.33 5.15
N TYR A 98 25.38 21.83 4.58
CA TYR A 98 25.45 22.72 3.42
C TYR A 98 25.55 24.17 3.87
N ALA A 99 26.61 24.85 3.42
CA ALA A 99 26.80 26.29 3.65
C ALA A 99 25.79 27.16 2.90
N GLU A 100 25.29 26.68 1.75
CA GLU A 100 24.27 27.34 0.96
C GLU A 100 23.14 26.36 0.63
N ILE A 101 21.90 26.84 0.72
CA ILE A 101 20.70 26.07 0.38
C ILE A 101 19.91 26.82 -0.67
N VAL A 102 19.63 26.14 -1.77
CA VAL A 102 18.93 26.68 -2.93
C VAL A 102 17.58 26.00 -3.05
N VAL A 103 16.50 26.77 -2.95
CA VAL A 103 15.13 26.29 -3.15
C VAL A 103 14.58 26.92 -4.41
N LYS A 104 14.17 26.10 -5.38
CA LYS A 104 13.60 26.57 -6.64
C LYS A 104 12.23 25.96 -6.89
N ARG A 105 11.30 26.80 -7.34
CA ARG A 105 9.98 26.38 -7.84
C ARG A 105 9.83 26.82 -9.28
N LEU A 106 9.33 25.93 -10.12
CA LEU A 106 9.02 26.18 -11.53
C LEU A 106 7.59 25.75 -11.82
N VAL A 107 6.85 26.55 -12.58
CA VAL A 107 5.50 26.21 -13.04
C VAL A 107 5.34 26.51 -14.52
N GLY A 108 4.74 25.56 -15.25
CA GLY A 108 4.32 25.74 -16.63
C GLY A 108 2.83 26.09 -16.76
N ARG A 109 2.40 26.42 -17.98
CA ARG A 109 0.98 26.64 -18.30
C ARG A 109 0.11 25.38 -18.21
N ASP A 110 0.73 24.22 -18.15
CA ASP A 110 0.11 22.93 -17.84
C ASP A 110 -0.28 22.78 -16.35
N SER A 111 -0.10 23.84 -15.54
CA SER A 111 -0.34 23.86 -14.10
C SER A 111 0.53 22.90 -13.28
N GLN A 112 1.58 22.32 -13.87
CA GLN A 112 2.50 21.46 -13.14
C GLN A 112 3.57 22.29 -12.43
N SER A 113 3.56 22.24 -11.08
CA SER A 113 4.62 22.80 -10.26
C SER A 113 5.72 21.77 -10.01
N THR A 114 6.97 22.10 -10.37
CA THR A 114 8.17 21.32 -10.05
C THR A 114 9.00 22.05 -9.01
N TYR A 115 9.49 21.29 -8.02
CA TYR A 115 10.30 21.79 -6.91
C TYR A 115 11.70 21.22 -6.98
N PHE A 116 12.69 22.04 -6.64
CA PHE A 116 14.08 21.65 -6.59
C PHE A 116 14.71 22.15 -5.30
N LEU A 117 15.56 21.31 -4.71
CA LEU A 117 16.35 21.60 -3.53
C LEU A 117 17.81 21.29 -3.87
N ASN A 118 18.69 22.30 -3.81
CA ASN A 118 20.08 22.22 -4.25
C ASN A 118 20.24 21.62 -5.67
N GLY A 119 19.32 21.96 -6.57
CA GLY A 119 19.30 21.46 -7.95
C GLY A 119 18.66 20.08 -8.15
N ALA A 120 18.45 19.29 -7.09
CA ALA A 120 17.77 18.01 -7.18
C ALA A 120 16.25 18.18 -7.14
N ARG A 121 15.51 17.47 -8.00
CA ARG A 121 14.04 17.49 -8.00
C ARG A 121 13.51 16.86 -6.70
N CYS A 122 12.58 17.55 -6.03
CA CYS A 122 12.01 17.11 -4.77
C CYS A 122 10.48 17.29 -4.75
N ARG A 123 9.83 16.82 -3.68
CA ARG A 123 8.39 16.98 -3.47
C ARG A 123 8.14 18.31 -2.76
N ARG A 124 6.95 18.88 -2.96
CA ARG A 124 6.49 20.07 -2.22
C ARG A 124 6.61 19.90 -0.70
N ARG A 125 6.30 18.69 -0.21
CA ARG A 125 6.40 18.34 1.21
C ARG A 125 7.84 18.50 1.73
N ASP A 126 8.84 18.19 0.92
CA ASP A 126 10.25 18.29 1.32
C ASP A 126 10.65 19.75 1.55
N ILE A 127 10.16 20.72 0.75
CA ILE A 127 10.42 22.15 1.04
C ILE A 127 9.63 22.63 2.25
N ALA A 128 8.39 22.14 2.45
CA ALA A 128 7.62 22.47 3.64
C ALA A 128 8.32 21.96 4.92
N ASP A 129 8.86 20.75 4.89
CA ASP A 129 9.61 20.13 5.98
C ASP A 129 10.94 20.87 6.25
N LEU A 130 11.58 21.43 5.22
CA LEU A 130 12.79 22.26 5.36
C LEU A 130 12.52 23.53 6.18
N PHE A 131 11.38 24.19 5.96
CA PHE A 131 11.00 25.42 6.66
C PHE A 131 10.21 25.17 7.95
N LEU A 132 9.86 23.92 8.24
CA LEU A 132 9.09 23.56 9.43
C LEU A 132 9.91 23.77 10.71
N GLY A 133 9.44 24.64 11.58
CA GLY A 133 10.12 24.97 12.85
C GLY A 133 11.28 25.96 12.70
N THR A 134 11.54 26.48 11.50
CA THR A 134 12.44 27.64 11.32
C THR A 134 11.70 28.97 11.45
N GLY A 135 10.38 28.93 11.63
CA GLY A 135 9.50 30.09 11.60
C GLY A 135 9.33 30.67 10.20
N LEU A 136 9.82 30.03 9.12
CA LEU A 136 9.76 30.51 7.73
C LEU A 136 8.85 29.65 6.82
N GLY A 137 7.76 29.10 7.35
CA GLY A 137 6.75 28.37 6.55
C GLY A 137 5.76 29.26 5.76
N PRO A 138 4.86 28.67 4.95
CA PRO A 138 3.82 29.42 4.24
C PRO A 138 2.84 30.17 5.17
N ARG A 139 2.69 29.70 6.42
CA ARG A 139 1.93 30.38 7.50
C ARG A 139 2.84 31.10 8.50
N SER A 140 4.06 31.42 8.09
CA SER A 140 5.06 32.09 8.92
C SER A 140 4.58 33.45 9.41
N TYR A 141 4.82 33.73 10.69
CA TYR A 141 4.71 35.07 11.27
C TYR A 141 5.82 36.03 10.79
N ALA A 142 6.90 35.50 10.19
CA ALA A 142 8.04 36.29 9.73
C ALA A 142 7.77 37.06 8.43
N ILE A 143 6.71 36.72 7.69
CA ILE A 143 6.28 37.47 6.51
C ILE A 143 4.96 38.18 6.83
N ILE A 144 5.02 39.50 6.99
CA ILE A 144 3.86 40.33 7.32
C ILE A 144 3.24 40.89 6.04
N GLU A 145 1.98 40.53 5.76
CA GLU A 145 1.20 41.15 4.67
C GLU A 145 0.54 42.46 5.07
N GLN A 146 0.20 43.22 4.04
CA GLN A 146 -0.83 44.24 4.18
C GLN A 146 -2.12 43.63 4.78
N GLY A 147 -2.62 44.28 5.83
CA GLY A 147 -3.81 43.82 6.57
C GLY A 147 -3.58 42.57 7.43
N MET A 148 -2.37 42.03 7.53
CA MET A 148 -2.09 40.90 8.43
C MET A 148 -2.17 41.31 9.90
N ILE A 149 -1.71 42.52 10.24
CA ILE A 149 -1.79 43.05 11.61
C ILE A 149 -3.25 43.12 12.07
N SER A 150 -4.12 43.72 11.25
CA SER A 150 -5.57 43.78 11.53
C SER A 150 -6.17 42.38 11.67
N ARG A 151 -5.83 41.45 10.76
CA ARG A 151 -6.28 40.05 10.82
C ARG A 151 -5.87 39.35 12.11
N VAL A 152 -4.68 39.61 12.65
CA VAL A 152 -4.23 39.03 13.92
C VAL A 152 -4.98 39.63 15.11
N ILE A 153 -5.25 40.94 15.09
CA ILE A 153 -5.99 41.63 16.16
C ILE A 153 -7.46 41.15 16.22
N GLU A 154 -8.08 40.92 15.06
CA GLU A 154 -9.48 40.47 14.94
C GLU A 154 -9.63 38.94 14.92
N ALA A 155 -8.52 38.19 15.02
CA ALA A 155 -8.53 36.74 14.91
C ALA A 155 -9.31 36.08 16.07
N ARG A 156 -10.02 35.00 15.74
CA ARG A 156 -10.61 34.12 16.76
C ARG A 156 -9.50 33.38 17.53
N PRO A 157 -9.77 32.94 18.77
CA PRO A 157 -8.77 32.24 19.58
C PRO A 157 -8.13 31.03 18.89
N GLU A 158 -8.88 30.28 18.08
CA GLU A 158 -8.39 29.11 17.36
C GLU A 158 -7.36 29.50 16.28
N ASP A 159 -7.62 30.61 15.58
CA ASP A 159 -6.76 31.13 14.52
C ASP A 159 -5.49 31.74 15.14
N LEU A 160 -5.62 32.47 16.25
CA LEU A 160 -4.51 33.03 17.01
C LEU A 160 -3.59 31.93 17.58
N ARG A 161 -4.17 30.84 18.06
CA ARG A 161 -3.43 29.69 18.60
C ARG A 161 -2.42 29.15 17.61
N LEU A 162 -2.74 29.07 16.33
CA LEU A 162 -1.81 28.58 15.30
C LEU A 162 -0.55 29.44 15.22
N PHE A 163 -0.69 30.77 15.31
CA PHE A 163 0.45 31.68 15.33
C PHE A 163 1.31 31.51 16.59
N LEU A 164 0.67 31.34 17.75
CA LEU A 164 1.37 31.11 19.02
C LEU A 164 2.12 29.77 19.03
N GLU A 165 1.51 28.71 18.48
CA GLU A 165 2.14 27.38 18.38
C GLU A 165 3.39 27.40 17.47
N GLU A 166 3.34 28.16 16.37
CA GLU A 166 4.48 28.36 15.48
C GLU A 166 5.58 29.21 16.12
N ALA A 167 5.21 30.30 16.82
CA ALA A 167 6.15 31.14 17.55
C ALA A 167 6.84 30.39 18.69
N ALA A 168 6.11 29.49 19.38
CA ALA A 168 6.66 28.63 20.42
C ALA A 168 7.47 27.44 19.87
N GLY A 169 7.51 27.25 18.54
CA GLY A 169 8.27 26.16 17.89
C GLY A 169 7.69 24.76 18.13
N ILE A 170 6.49 24.64 18.69
CA ILE A 170 5.86 23.35 19.01
C ILE A 170 5.15 22.71 17.80
N SER A 171 4.94 23.46 16.72
CA SER A 171 4.33 22.96 15.48
C SER A 171 5.01 21.70 14.93
N LYS A 172 6.36 21.68 14.93
CA LYS A 172 7.13 20.52 14.45
C LYS A 172 6.86 19.26 15.27
N TYR A 173 6.80 19.39 16.59
CA TYR A 173 6.49 18.28 17.48
C TYR A 173 5.04 17.80 17.27
N LYS A 174 4.10 18.73 17.22
CA LYS A 174 2.67 18.45 17.07
C LYS A 174 2.36 17.74 15.75
N GLU A 175 2.96 18.18 14.65
CA GLU A 175 2.79 17.54 13.35
C GLU A 175 3.37 16.13 13.35
N ARG A 176 4.60 15.95 13.86
CA ARG A 176 5.22 14.62 14.01
C ARG A 176 4.39 13.67 14.89
N ARG A 177 3.81 14.20 15.98
CA ARG A 177 2.94 13.41 16.86
C ARG A 177 1.70 12.95 16.11
N ARG A 178 1.02 13.86 15.40
CA ARG A 178 -0.17 13.55 14.60
C ARG A 178 0.11 12.52 13.50
N GLU A 179 1.23 12.65 12.80
CA GLU A 179 1.63 11.67 11.78
C GLU A 179 1.90 10.29 12.40
N THR A 180 2.57 10.26 13.55
CA THR A 180 2.87 9.02 14.27
C THR A 180 1.59 8.36 14.78
N GLU A 181 0.69 9.12 15.40
CA GLU A 181 -0.64 8.65 15.83
C GLU A 181 -1.43 8.06 14.66
N THR A 182 -1.40 8.73 13.51
CA THR A 182 -2.06 8.24 12.28
C THR A 182 -1.45 6.93 11.80
N ARG A 183 -0.10 6.83 11.74
CA ARG A 183 0.57 5.58 11.38
C ARG A 183 0.22 4.44 12.33
N ILE A 184 0.24 4.68 13.64
CA ILE A 184 -0.12 3.69 14.65
C ILE A 184 -1.55 3.19 14.43
N ARG A 185 -2.50 4.09 14.18
CA ARG A 185 -3.89 3.72 13.89
C ARG A 185 -3.99 2.81 12.66
N HIS A 186 -3.35 3.18 11.55
CA HIS A 186 -3.35 2.37 10.33
C HIS A 186 -2.70 1.01 10.55
N THR A 187 -1.61 0.94 11.33
CA THR A 187 -0.99 -0.34 11.69
C THR A 187 -1.93 -1.22 12.51
N ARG A 188 -2.69 -0.65 13.46
CA ARG A 188 -3.69 -1.41 14.23
C ARG A 188 -4.79 -1.96 13.33
N GLU A 189 -5.35 -1.14 12.45
CA GLU A 189 -6.36 -1.58 11.47
C GLU A 189 -5.84 -2.73 10.59
N ASN A 190 -4.57 -2.69 10.19
CA ASN A 190 -3.95 -3.77 9.42
C ASN A 190 -3.78 -5.06 10.25
N LEU A 191 -3.44 -4.94 11.53
CA LEU A 191 -3.34 -6.09 12.43
C LEU A 191 -4.70 -6.75 12.66
N ASP A 192 -5.76 -5.96 12.79
CA ASP A 192 -7.12 -6.47 12.94
C ASP A 192 -7.53 -7.30 11.72
N ARG A 193 -7.27 -6.80 10.50
CA ARG A 193 -7.51 -7.56 9.26
C ARG A 193 -6.69 -8.86 9.19
N LEU A 194 -5.45 -8.85 9.65
CA LEU A 194 -4.63 -10.07 9.71
C LEU A 194 -5.18 -11.09 10.71
N ASN A 195 -5.73 -10.61 11.84
CA ASN A 195 -6.39 -11.49 12.80
C ASN A 195 -7.64 -12.15 12.19
N ASP A 196 -8.44 -11.40 11.43
CA ASP A 196 -9.61 -11.95 10.73
C ASP A 196 -9.22 -13.09 9.77
N VAL A 197 -8.19 -12.87 8.94
CA VAL A 197 -7.67 -13.90 8.01
C VAL A 197 -7.14 -15.11 8.78
N ARG A 198 -6.41 -14.88 9.88
CA ARG A 198 -5.91 -15.96 10.74
C ARG A 198 -7.06 -16.80 11.32
N GLU A 199 -8.13 -16.17 11.77
CA GLU A 199 -9.31 -16.87 12.27
C GLU A 199 -10.01 -17.69 11.19
N GLU A 200 -10.15 -17.14 9.98
CA GLU A 200 -10.71 -17.86 8.85
C GLU A 200 -9.88 -19.10 8.50
N LEU A 201 -8.55 -18.95 8.40
CA LEU A 201 -7.65 -20.07 8.13
C LEU A 201 -7.72 -21.15 9.21
N ASN A 202 -7.84 -20.76 10.48
CA ASN A 202 -8.03 -21.71 11.58
C ASN A 202 -9.34 -22.51 11.45
N ARG A 203 -10.44 -21.87 11.03
CA ARG A 203 -11.71 -22.58 10.78
C ARG A 203 -11.58 -23.57 9.63
N GLN A 204 -10.90 -23.17 8.54
CA GLN A 204 -10.64 -24.06 7.40
C GLN A 204 -9.75 -25.25 7.81
N LEU A 205 -8.70 -25.01 8.61
CA LEU A 205 -7.83 -26.06 9.13
C LEU A 205 -8.61 -27.08 9.98
N GLN A 206 -9.48 -26.61 10.88
CA GLN A 206 -10.31 -27.50 11.70
C GLN A 206 -11.28 -28.34 10.86
N HIS A 207 -11.80 -27.79 9.76
CA HIS A 207 -12.65 -28.55 8.83
C HIS A 207 -11.85 -29.63 8.11
N LEU A 208 -10.68 -29.29 7.56
CA LEU A 208 -9.78 -30.23 6.90
C LEU A 208 -9.31 -31.35 7.84
N GLN A 209 -9.00 -31.03 9.10
CA GLN A 209 -8.64 -32.03 10.10
C GLN A 209 -9.77 -33.04 10.35
N ARG A 210 -11.03 -32.60 10.40
CA ARG A 210 -12.18 -33.51 10.52
C ARG A 210 -12.33 -34.40 9.30
N GLN A 211 -12.18 -33.84 8.09
CA GLN A 211 -12.23 -34.60 6.85
C GLN A 211 -11.11 -35.65 6.77
N ALA A 212 -9.89 -35.29 7.17
CA ALA A 212 -8.75 -36.20 7.21
C ALA A 212 -9.01 -37.39 8.15
N ARG A 213 -9.49 -37.13 9.38
CA ARG A 213 -9.84 -38.19 10.34
C ARG A 213 -10.93 -39.13 9.81
N ALA A 214 -11.97 -38.58 9.19
CA ALA A 214 -13.04 -39.38 8.60
C ALA A 214 -12.51 -40.25 7.43
N ALA A 215 -11.60 -39.73 6.61
CA ALA A 215 -10.98 -40.46 5.52
C ALA A 215 -10.05 -41.59 6.02
N GLU A 216 -9.32 -41.36 7.11
CA GLU A 216 -8.51 -42.39 7.78
C GLU A 216 -9.39 -43.52 8.33
N GLN A 217 -10.44 -43.20 9.08
CA GLN A 217 -11.39 -44.18 9.61
C GLN A 217 -12.07 -44.98 8.47
N TYR A 218 -12.46 -44.31 7.39
CA TYR A 218 -13.03 -44.99 6.22
C TYR A 218 -12.03 -45.98 5.61
N ARG A 219 -10.74 -45.61 5.48
CA ARG A 219 -9.71 -46.51 4.96
C ARG A 219 -9.52 -47.74 5.85
N GLU A 220 -9.49 -47.56 7.16
CA GLU A 220 -9.39 -48.66 8.13
C GLU A 220 -10.59 -49.61 8.01
N LEU A 221 -11.81 -49.09 8.11
CA LEU A 221 -13.03 -49.89 7.99
C LEU A 221 -13.14 -50.60 6.63
N ARG A 222 -12.72 -49.93 5.54
CA ARG A 222 -12.75 -50.53 4.20
C ARG A 222 -11.73 -51.67 4.07
N SER A 223 -10.59 -51.57 4.75
CA SER A 223 -9.60 -52.65 4.80
C SER A 223 -10.13 -53.86 5.59
N GLU A 224 -10.82 -53.61 6.71
CA GLU A 224 -11.42 -54.64 7.54
C GLU A 224 -12.59 -55.35 6.84
N GLU A 225 -13.49 -54.58 6.21
CA GLU A 225 -14.57 -55.11 5.37
C GLU A 225 -14.00 -56.02 4.27
N ARG A 226 -12.93 -55.59 3.60
CA ARG A 226 -12.29 -56.39 2.55
C ARG A 226 -11.72 -57.69 3.10
N ARG A 227 -11.07 -57.66 4.28
CA ARG A 227 -10.55 -58.85 4.95
C ARG A 227 -11.67 -59.82 5.31
N LEU A 228 -12.71 -59.35 6.01
CA LEU A 228 -13.86 -60.16 6.44
C LEU A 228 -14.62 -60.75 5.24
N ARG A 229 -14.76 -59.98 4.16
CA ARG A 229 -15.39 -60.47 2.93
C ARG A 229 -14.59 -61.58 2.28
N THR A 230 -13.26 -61.47 2.23
CA THR A 230 -12.39 -62.55 1.74
C THR A 230 -12.51 -63.79 2.63
N GLU A 231 -12.46 -63.63 3.95
CA GLU A 231 -12.62 -64.74 4.91
C GLU A 231 -13.97 -65.47 4.72
N LEU A 232 -15.07 -64.72 4.61
CA LEU A 232 -16.41 -65.27 4.37
C LEU A 232 -16.49 -66.04 3.04
N LEU A 233 -15.93 -65.47 1.96
CA LEU A 233 -15.90 -66.13 0.66
C LEU A 233 -15.06 -67.41 0.70
N THR A 234 -13.93 -67.41 1.41
CA THR A 234 -13.12 -68.62 1.59
C THR A 234 -13.86 -69.70 2.38
N LEU A 235 -14.61 -69.34 3.43
CA LEU A 235 -15.43 -70.30 4.18
C LEU A 235 -16.53 -70.90 3.31
N ARG A 236 -17.25 -70.09 2.52
CA ARG A 236 -18.25 -70.56 1.56
C ARG A 236 -17.66 -71.45 0.48
N TRP A 237 -16.49 -71.09 -0.03
CA TRP A 237 -15.80 -71.93 -1.03
C TRP A 237 -15.41 -73.29 -0.43
N ARG A 238 -14.91 -73.31 0.81
CA ARG A 238 -14.60 -74.56 1.52
C ARG A 238 -15.84 -75.42 1.78
N SER A 239 -16.99 -74.83 2.11
CA SER A 239 -18.22 -75.60 2.31
C SER A 239 -18.70 -76.22 1.00
N LEU A 240 -18.74 -75.42 -0.08
CA LEU A 240 -19.10 -75.92 -1.42
C LEU A 240 -18.13 -77.00 -1.91
N GLN A 241 -16.83 -76.89 -1.61
CA GLN A 241 -15.88 -77.96 -1.94
C GLN A 241 -16.18 -79.26 -1.20
N ARG A 242 -16.59 -79.19 0.07
CA ARG A 242 -17.01 -80.41 0.81
C ARG A 242 -18.27 -81.01 0.20
N GLU A 243 -19.28 -80.19 -0.09
CA GLU A 243 -20.51 -80.65 -0.74
C GLU A 243 -20.21 -81.33 -2.08
N ILE A 244 -19.33 -80.75 -2.92
CA ILE A 244 -18.91 -81.37 -4.18
C ILE A 244 -18.24 -82.73 -3.96
N LEU A 245 -17.38 -82.86 -2.95
CA LEU A 245 -16.72 -84.13 -2.61
C LEU A 245 -17.73 -85.17 -2.13
N GLU A 246 -18.69 -84.77 -1.30
CA GLU A 246 -19.77 -85.64 -0.82
C GLU A 246 -20.66 -86.10 -1.98
N PHE A 247 -21.07 -85.20 -2.88
CA PHE A 247 -21.83 -85.55 -4.08
C PHE A 247 -21.04 -86.48 -5.01
N ALA A 248 -19.74 -86.26 -5.20
CA ALA A 248 -18.89 -87.12 -6.02
C ALA A 248 -18.75 -88.54 -5.41
N GLN A 249 -18.66 -88.65 -4.08
CA GLN A 249 -18.65 -89.94 -3.40
C GLN A 249 -20.00 -90.66 -3.54
N ALA A 250 -21.11 -89.95 -3.34
CA ALA A 250 -22.45 -90.50 -3.52
C ALA A 250 -22.68 -90.96 -4.97
N GLN A 251 -22.23 -90.19 -5.96
CA GLN A 251 -22.30 -90.58 -7.37
C GLN A 251 -21.51 -91.86 -7.65
N ARG A 252 -20.27 -91.98 -7.16
CA ARG A 252 -19.48 -93.21 -7.32
C ARG A 252 -20.16 -94.42 -6.69
N GLN A 253 -20.76 -94.27 -5.51
CA GLN A 253 -21.50 -95.36 -4.86
C GLN A 253 -22.70 -95.81 -5.72
N GLN A 254 -23.44 -94.87 -6.30
CA GLN A 254 -24.55 -95.17 -7.21
C GLN A 254 -24.06 -95.83 -8.50
N GLU A 255 -22.95 -95.38 -9.08
CA GLU A 255 -22.32 -96.01 -10.25
C GLU A 255 -21.90 -97.46 -9.95
N THR A 256 -21.23 -97.71 -8.82
CA THR A 256 -20.85 -99.09 -8.42
C THR A 256 -22.08 -99.96 -8.16
N ALA A 257 -23.15 -99.43 -7.56
CA ALA A 257 -24.40 -100.17 -7.35
C ALA A 257 -25.11 -100.49 -8.68
N LEU A 258 -25.06 -99.57 -9.65
CA LEU A 258 -25.57 -99.80 -11.00
C LEU A 258 -24.75 -100.87 -11.74
N GLU A 259 -23.42 -100.82 -11.65
CA GLU A 259 -22.55 -101.85 -12.23
C GLU A 259 -22.82 -103.23 -11.62
N ALA A 260 -23.05 -103.30 -10.31
CA ALA A 260 -23.40 -104.55 -9.63
C ALA A 260 -24.74 -105.12 -10.12
N THR A 261 -25.78 -104.28 -10.23
CA THR A 261 -27.10 -104.72 -10.73
C THR A 261 -27.05 -105.10 -12.22
N LEU A 262 -26.28 -104.39 -13.05
CA LEU A 262 -26.03 -104.78 -14.44
C LEU A 262 -25.26 -106.10 -14.55
N ALA A 263 -24.29 -106.36 -13.66
CA ALA A 263 -23.57 -107.63 -13.62
C ALA A 263 -24.49 -108.79 -13.19
N GLU A 264 -25.36 -108.58 -12.19
CA GLU A 264 -26.39 -109.55 -11.80
C GLU A 264 -27.36 -109.83 -12.94
N GLN A 265 -27.84 -108.78 -13.64
CA GLN A 265 -28.71 -108.94 -14.80
C GLN A 265 -28.03 -109.77 -15.90
N ARG A 266 -26.78 -109.44 -16.26
CA ARG A 266 -26.01 -110.20 -17.27
C ARG A 266 -25.78 -111.66 -16.85
N HIS A 267 -25.55 -111.91 -15.56
CA HIS A 267 -25.42 -113.27 -15.03
C HIS A 267 -26.73 -114.05 -15.17
N LEU A 268 -27.88 -113.42 -14.85
CA LEU A 268 -29.20 -114.02 -15.04
C LEU A 268 -29.53 -114.27 -16.52
N GLU A 269 -29.19 -113.34 -17.40
CA GLU A 269 -29.34 -113.48 -18.86
C GLU A 269 -28.48 -114.63 -19.40
N ALA A 270 -27.22 -114.73 -18.99
CA ALA A 270 -26.34 -115.84 -19.36
C ALA A 270 -26.84 -117.20 -18.84
N ALA A 271 -27.39 -117.25 -17.62
CA ALA A 271 -28.01 -118.45 -17.07
C ALA A 271 -29.28 -118.86 -17.84
N LEU A 272 -30.06 -117.89 -18.34
CA LEU A 272 -31.22 -118.13 -19.20
C LEU A 272 -30.82 -118.65 -20.59
N GLU A 273 -29.73 -118.14 -21.18
CA GLU A 273 -29.22 -118.63 -22.46
C GLU A 273 -28.60 -120.04 -22.37
N ALA A 274 -27.92 -120.38 -21.28
CA ALA A 274 -27.40 -121.73 -21.04
C ALA A 274 -28.49 -122.77 -20.74
N GLY A 275 -29.71 -122.32 -20.41
CA GLY A 275 -30.89 -123.15 -20.18
C GLY A 275 -31.75 -123.41 -21.42
N ARG A 276 -31.33 -122.96 -22.60
CA ARG A 276 -31.93 -123.28 -23.92
C ARG A 276 -31.08 -124.29 -24.66
#